data_AF-A0A9W6XZC5-F1
#
_entry.id   AF-A0A9W6XZC5-F1
#
_cell.length_a   1.000
_cell.length_b   1.000
_cell.length_c   1.000
_cell.angle_alpha   90.00
_cell.angle_beta   90.00
_cell.angle_gamma   90.00
#
_symmetry.space_group_name_H-M   'P 1'
#
loop_
_entity.id
_entity.type
_entity.pdbx_description
1 polymer ?
#
loop_
_entity_poly.entity_id
_entity_poly.type
_entity_poly.pdbx_seq_one_letter_code
_entity_poly.pdbx_strand_id
1 'polypeptide(L)'
;MLASMLKDASAETSERVIAVLGSRLEAMTRVVVGLHLEPSIRGDRRVRSKMESAKCQDDVVSAVAPDSRVGADNPLDVAVLRAQGYAAETAQASAERELAKETFRRENAAAVTSSTTKELAETRRQLQISRDIAARYQHDASTLSAVVELHKELYQRMENRVKAAEDSVQRLTSQLSREREVFKAAVTANTAQSRRLQISCRLPVRRMFRPRPTSVVGMKTSKSV
;
A
#
# COMPACT_ATOMS: atom_id res chain seq x y z
N MET A 1 -35.00 42.86 106.87
CA MET A 1 -35.46 42.69 105.47
C MET A 1 -34.35 42.93 104.46
N LEU A 2 -33.61 44.05 104.51
CA LEU A 2 -32.47 44.30 103.58
C LEU A 2 -31.33 43.26 103.68
N ALA A 3 -30.96 42.82 104.90
CA ALA A 3 -29.87 41.86 105.09
C ALA A 3 -30.18 40.44 104.60
N SER A 4 -31.45 40.02 104.61
CA SER A 4 -31.86 38.71 104.08
C SER A 4 -31.86 38.74 102.55
N MET A 5 -32.39 39.81 101.95
CA MET A 5 -32.36 40.00 100.49
C MET A 5 -30.93 40.07 99.93
N LEU A 6 -29.98 40.65 100.67
CA LEU A 6 -28.57 40.69 100.30
C LEU A 6 -27.90 39.30 100.38
N LYS A 7 -28.27 38.46 101.35
CA LYS A 7 -27.80 37.07 101.44
C LYS A 7 -28.39 36.21 100.33
N ASP A 8 -29.68 36.36 100.02
CA ASP A 8 -30.34 35.61 98.97
C ASP A 8 -29.79 36.02 97.59
N ALA A 9 -29.59 37.32 97.35
CA ALA A 9 -28.94 37.81 96.13
C ALA A 9 -27.47 37.37 96.03
N SER A 10 -26.74 37.32 97.14
CA SER A 10 -25.35 36.82 97.18
C SER A 10 -25.28 35.30 96.94
N ALA A 11 -26.21 34.53 97.51
CA ALA A 11 -26.30 33.09 97.30
C ALA A 11 -26.69 32.78 95.85
N GLU A 12 -27.69 33.47 95.30
CA GLU A 12 -28.14 33.30 93.93
C GLU A 12 -27.07 33.73 92.92
N THR A 13 -26.33 34.80 93.19
CA THR A 13 -25.20 35.22 92.35
C THR A 13 -24.02 34.25 92.46
N SER A 14 -23.72 33.74 93.66
CA SER A 14 -22.69 32.71 93.87
C SER A 14 -23.03 31.40 93.15
N GLU A 15 -24.27 30.93 93.25
CA GLU A 15 -24.73 29.70 92.59
C GLU A 15 -24.72 29.84 91.06
N ARG A 16 -25.14 30.99 90.54
CA ARG A 16 -25.01 31.31 89.11
C ARG A 16 -23.55 31.37 88.65
N VAL A 17 -22.66 31.96 89.45
CA VAL A 17 -21.22 32.02 89.14
C VAL A 17 -20.61 30.63 89.16
N ILE A 18 -20.96 29.78 90.13
CA ILE A 18 -20.50 28.39 90.22
C ILE A 18 -21.01 27.57 89.03
N ALA A 19 -22.27 27.72 88.63
CA ALA A 19 -22.83 27.01 87.48
C ALA A 19 -22.17 27.42 86.15
N VAL A 20 -21.92 28.71 85.95
CA VAL A 20 -21.27 29.24 84.74
C VAL A 20 -19.78 28.85 84.69
N LEU A 21 -19.07 28.90 85.82
CA LEU A 21 -17.66 28.50 85.88
C LEU A 21 -17.49 26.98 85.76
N GLY A 22 -18.35 26.20 86.40
CA GLY A 22 -18.35 24.73 86.32
C GLY A 22 -18.54 24.24 84.88
N SER A 23 -19.58 24.74 84.19
CA SER A 23 -19.84 24.40 82.79
C SER A 23 -18.70 24.80 81.85
N ARG A 24 -18.04 25.94 82.08
CA ARG A 24 -16.86 26.35 81.31
C ARG A 24 -15.65 25.46 81.56
N LEU A 25 -15.41 25.09 82.81
CA LEU A 25 -14.31 24.18 83.18
C LEU A 25 -14.49 22.81 82.53
N GLU A 26 -15.70 22.24 82.54
CA GLU A 26 -15.98 20.97 81.87
C GLU A 26 -15.74 21.00 80.37
N ALA A 27 -16.16 22.08 79.70
CA ALA A 27 -15.94 22.26 78.27
C ALA A 27 -14.44 22.33 77.95
N MET A 28 -13.66 23.02 78.78
CA MET A 28 -12.21 23.07 78.66
C MET A 28 -11.57 21.68 78.89
N THR A 29 -12.01 20.93 79.90
CA THR A 29 -11.51 19.57 80.15
C THR A 29 -11.73 18.67 78.93
N ARG A 30 -12.91 18.71 78.28
CA ARG A 30 -13.19 17.90 77.08
C ARG A 30 -12.22 18.22 75.94
N VAL A 31 -11.94 19.49 75.70
CA VAL A 31 -11.00 19.93 74.67
C VAL A 31 -9.58 19.49 75.01
N VAL A 32 -9.12 19.72 76.25
CA VAL A 32 -7.77 19.36 76.69
C VAL A 32 -7.55 17.86 76.62
N VAL A 33 -8.48 17.06 77.15
CA VAL A 33 -8.39 15.59 77.11
C VAL A 33 -8.43 15.10 75.66
N GLY A 34 -9.31 15.67 74.81
CA GLY A 34 -9.40 15.32 73.40
C GLY A 34 -8.12 15.59 72.59
N LEU A 35 -7.39 16.65 72.94
CA LEU A 35 -6.10 16.98 72.32
C LEU A 35 -4.97 16.04 72.74
N HIS A 36 -5.02 15.52 73.97
CA HIS A 36 -4.03 14.58 74.51
C HIS A 36 -4.27 13.13 74.10
N LEU A 37 -5.35 12.85 73.36
CA LEU A 37 -5.64 11.52 72.82
C LEU A 37 -4.86 11.21 71.54
N GLU A 38 -4.36 9.97 71.45
CA GLU A 38 -3.78 9.41 70.23
C GLU A 38 -4.79 9.43 69.06
N PRO A 39 -4.31 9.55 67.80
CA PRO A 39 -5.18 9.59 66.62
C PRO A 39 -6.14 8.38 66.51
N SER A 40 -5.68 7.21 66.96
CA SER A 40 -6.44 5.95 67.03
C SER A 40 -7.65 6.05 67.98
N ILE A 41 -7.48 6.65 69.16
CA ILE A 41 -8.52 6.78 70.20
C ILE A 41 -9.45 7.97 69.92
N ARG A 42 -8.91 9.08 69.37
CA ARG A 42 -9.68 10.26 68.96
C ARG A 42 -10.72 9.95 67.86
N GLY A 43 -10.41 8.96 67.02
CA GLY A 43 -11.30 8.46 65.98
C GLY A 43 -12.44 7.57 66.49
N ASP A 44 -12.36 7.08 67.74
CA ASP A 44 -13.37 6.17 68.29
C ASP A 44 -14.67 6.91 68.61
N ARG A 45 -15.76 6.46 67.98
CA ARG A 45 -17.11 6.99 68.18
C ARG A 45 -17.61 6.77 69.61
N ARG A 46 -17.20 5.69 70.28
CA ARG A 46 -17.62 5.39 71.66
C ARG A 46 -17.00 6.37 72.66
N VAL A 47 -15.70 6.61 72.55
CA VAL A 47 -14.98 7.55 73.43
C VAL A 47 -15.53 8.97 73.24
N ARG A 48 -15.75 9.39 71.99
CA ARG A 48 -16.35 10.71 71.69
C ARG A 48 -17.75 10.87 72.29
N SER A 49 -18.61 9.86 72.12
CA SER A 49 -19.97 9.88 72.65
C SER A 49 -19.99 9.90 74.20
N LYS A 50 -19.11 9.13 74.86
CA LYS A 50 -18.97 9.16 76.33
C LYS A 50 -18.50 10.55 76.81
N MET A 51 -17.50 11.15 76.14
CA MET A 51 -17.00 12.49 76.45
C MET A 51 -18.05 13.58 76.27
N GLU A 52 -18.93 13.48 75.27
CA GLU A 52 -20.03 14.42 75.04
C GLU A 52 -21.12 14.30 76.13
N SER A 53 -21.35 13.10 76.65
CA SER A 53 -22.36 12.83 77.70
C SER A 53 -21.92 13.14 79.13
N ALA A 54 -20.63 13.38 79.36
CA ALA A 54 -20.05 13.67 80.67
C ALA A 54 -20.68 14.92 81.32
N LYS A 55 -20.93 14.87 82.64
CA LYS A 55 -21.57 15.97 83.39
C LYS A 55 -20.65 16.64 84.40
N CYS A 56 -19.42 16.15 84.54
CA CYS A 56 -18.40 16.72 85.39
C CYS A 56 -17.01 16.40 84.82
N GLN A 57 -15.98 17.04 85.39
CA GLN A 57 -14.59 16.84 84.98
C GLN A 57 -14.14 15.37 85.10
N ASP A 58 -14.51 14.68 86.17
CA ASP A 58 -14.13 13.29 86.43
C ASP A 58 -14.75 12.32 85.40
N ASP A 59 -15.98 12.59 84.97
CA ASP A 59 -16.66 11.83 83.92
C ASP A 59 -15.93 11.96 82.56
N VAL A 60 -15.39 13.15 82.26
CA VAL A 60 -14.63 13.39 81.01
C VAL A 60 -13.33 12.58 80.99
N VAL A 61 -12.64 12.49 82.14
CA VAL A 61 -11.42 11.70 82.27
C VAL A 61 -11.74 10.20 82.25
N SER A 62 -12.83 9.78 82.91
CA SER A 62 -13.29 8.38 82.92
C SER A 62 -13.78 7.91 81.54
N ALA A 63 -14.40 8.78 80.75
CA ALA A 63 -14.84 8.48 79.38
C ALA A 63 -13.70 8.06 78.45
N VAL A 64 -12.48 8.47 78.78
CA VAL A 64 -11.26 8.27 78.01
C VAL A 64 -10.33 7.23 78.65
N ALA A 65 -10.63 6.83 79.89
CA ALA A 65 -9.95 5.71 80.51
C ALA A 65 -10.08 4.50 79.57
N PRO A 66 -8.96 3.83 79.24
CA PRO A 66 -9.01 2.65 78.39
C PRO A 66 -9.98 1.68 79.05
N ASP A 67 -11.07 1.35 78.37
CA ASP A 67 -11.94 0.26 78.79
C ASP A 67 -10.97 -0.91 78.99
N SER A 68 -10.75 -1.39 80.22
CA SER A 68 -9.86 -2.52 80.52
C SER A 68 -10.36 -3.84 79.92
N ARG A 69 -11.33 -3.74 79.00
CA ARG A 69 -11.70 -4.69 77.95
C ARG A 69 -10.84 -4.56 76.70
N VAL A 70 -9.60 -4.05 76.79
CA VAL A 70 -8.51 -4.66 76.02
C VAL A 70 -8.29 -6.05 76.65
N GLY A 71 -9.31 -6.91 76.50
CA GLY A 71 -9.19 -8.33 76.75
C GLY A 71 -8.07 -8.79 75.84
N ALA A 72 -7.10 -9.46 76.44
CA ALA A 72 -6.00 -10.19 75.82
C ALA A 72 -6.18 -10.33 74.31
N ASP A 73 -5.23 -9.81 73.52
CA ASP A 73 -5.06 -10.15 72.11
C ASP A 73 -5.50 -11.60 71.91
N ASN A 74 -6.71 -11.79 71.38
CA ASN A 74 -7.28 -13.12 71.32
C ASN A 74 -6.36 -13.87 70.37
N PRO A 75 -5.61 -14.89 70.81
CA PRO A 75 -4.52 -15.46 70.02
C PRO A 75 -5.06 -16.02 68.68
N LEU A 76 -6.35 -16.35 68.63
CA LEU A 76 -7.08 -16.66 67.41
C LEU A 76 -7.15 -15.49 66.43
N ASP A 77 -7.51 -14.28 66.85
CA ASP A 77 -7.67 -13.12 65.96
C ASP A 77 -6.33 -12.68 65.38
N VAL A 78 -5.26 -12.73 66.18
CA VAL A 78 -3.88 -12.45 65.70
C VAL A 78 -3.41 -13.53 64.72
N ALA A 79 -3.77 -14.80 64.94
CA ALA A 79 -3.45 -15.89 64.02
C ALA A 79 -4.23 -15.77 62.70
N VAL A 80 -5.51 -15.38 62.76
CA VAL A 80 -6.35 -15.13 61.59
C VAL A 80 -5.80 -13.95 60.77
N LEU A 81 -5.45 -12.84 61.41
CA LEU A 81 -4.85 -11.68 60.72
C LEU A 81 -3.50 -12.03 60.08
N ARG A 82 -2.66 -12.83 60.75
CA ARG A 82 -1.42 -13.33 60.15
C ARG A 82 -1.68 -14.24 58.94
N ALA A 83 -2.65 -15.15 59.03
CA ALA A 83 -3.04 -16.00 57.90
C ALA A 83 -3.57 -15.17 56.72
N GLN A 84 -4.36 -14.14 57.00
CA GLN A 84 -4.84 -13.19 55.98
C GLN A 84 -3.68 -12.39 55.35
N GLY A 85 -2.70 -11.97 56.15
CA GLY A 85 -1.48 -11.32 55.66
C GLY A 85 -0.70 -12.21 54.69
N TYR A 86 -0.43 -13.46 55.07
CA TYR A 86 0.24 -14.41 54.18
C TYR A 86 -0.58 -14.72 52.92
N ALA A 87 -1.91 -14.82 53.04
CA ALA A 87 -2.79 -15.01 51.88
C ALA A 87 -2.76 -13.79 50.94
N ALA A 88 -2.72 -12.57 51.49
CA ALA A 88 -2.61 -11.35 50.71
C ALA A 88 -1.24 -11.23 50.02
N GLU A 89 -0.14 -11.55 50.71
CA GLU A 89 1.21 -11.55 50.14
C GLU A 89 1.36 -12.57 49.01
N THR A 90 0.82 -13.77 49.18
CA THR A 90 0.84 -14.80 48.13
C THR A 90 -0.02 -14.42 46.94
N ALA A 91 -1.20 -13.82 47.17
CA ALA A 91 -2.03 -13.27 46.11
C ALA A 91 -1.32 -12.12 45.38
N GLN A 92 -0.67 -11.21 46.09
CA GLN A 92 0.11 -10.11 45.50
C GLN A 92 1.26 -10.65 44.64
N ALA A 93 2.05 -11.60 45.16
CA ALA A 93 3.14 -12.22 44.40
C ALA A 93 2.63 -12.94 43.14
N SER A 94 1.43 -13.54 43.19
CA SER A 94 0.80 -14.14 42.01
C SER A 94 0.37 -13.08 40.98
N ALA A 95 -0.21 -11.97 41.44
CA ALA A 95 -0.63 -10.86 40.59
C ALA A 95 0.56 -10.15 39.92
N GLU A 96 1.66 -9.94 40.65
CA GLU A 96 2.89 -9.37 40.11
C GLU A 96 3.50 -10.27 39.01
N ARG A 97 3.50 -11.60 39.22
CA ARG A 97 3.94 -12.56 38.20
C ARG A 97 3.07 -12.51 36.95
N GLU A 98 1.76 -12.41 37.09
CA GLU A 98 0.87 -12.27 35.93
C GLU A 98 1.05 -10.93 35.22
N LEU A 99 1.23 -9.83 35.97
CA LEU A 99 1.53 -8.52 35.39
C LEU A 99 2.83 -8.56 34.58
N ALA A 100 3.88 -9.20 35.09
CA ALA A 100 5.15 -9.34 34.39
C ALA A 100 5.03 -10.16 33.08
N LYS A 101 4.16 -11.19 33.07
CA LYS A 101 3.88 -11.95 31.84
C LYS A 101 3.14 -11.08 30.82
N GLU A 102 2.16 -10.29 31.27
CA GLU A 102 1.39 -9.41 30.40
C GLU A 102 2.23 -8.26 29.83
N THR A 103 3.13 -7.66 30.62
CA THR A 103 4.05 -6.63 30.11
C THR A 103 4.96 -7.21 29.03
N PHE A 104 5.55 -8.38 29.27
CA PHE A 104 6.37 -9.05 28.27
C PHE A 104 5.60 -9.38 26.98
N ARG A 105 4.36 -9.88 27.11
CA ARG A 105 3.48 -10.13 25.94
C ARG A 105 3.21 -8.87 25.14
N ARG A 106 2.92 -7.75 25.83
CA ARG A 106 2.65 -6.46 25.19
C ARG A 106 3.89 -5.90 24.49
N GLU A 107 5.05 -5.96 25.13
CA GLU A 107 6.32 -5.52 24.54
C GLU A 107 6.68 -6.34 23.30
N ASN A 108 6.52 -7.66 23.37
CA ASN A 108 6.76 -8.53 22.22
C ASN A 108 5.77 -8.23 21.07
N ALA A 109 4.48 -8.05 21.38
CA ALA A 109 3.50 -7.65 20.37
C ALA A 109 3.81 -6.27 19.76
N ALA A 110 4.27 -5.31 20.55
CA ALA A 110 4.70 -4.00 20.07
C ALA A 110 5.93 -4.11 19.14
N ALA A 111 6.91 -4.97 19.49
CA ALA A 111 8.06 -5.23 18.64
C ALA A 111 7.64 -5.84 17.29
N VAL A 112 6.79 -6.88 17.30
CA VAL A 112 6.29 -7.53 16.08
C VAL A 112 5.47 -6.57 15.21
N THR A 113 4.57 -5.77 15.79
CA THR A 113 3.80 -4.77 15.05
C THR A 113 4.71 -3.69 14.44
N SER A 114 5.74 -3.25 15.17
CA SER A 114 6.72 -2.30 14.63
C SER A 114 7.55 -2.87 13.47
N SER A 115 7.90 -4.17 13.51
CA SER A 115 8.61 -4.82 12.41
C SER A 115 7.72 -4.96 11.18
N THR A 116 6.52 -5.49 11.37
CA THR A 116 5.56 -5.73 10.27
C THR A 116 5.10 -4.43 9.61
N THR A 117 4.97 -3.33 10.35
CA THR A 117 4.67 -2.01 9.77
C THR A 117 5.80 -1.47 8.89
N LYS A 118 7.07 -1.69 9.28
CA LYS A 118 8.24 -1.34 8.45
C LYS A 118 8.30 -2.18 7.18
N GLU A 119 8.12 -3.49 7.30
CA GLU A 119 8.08 -4.42 6.16
C GLU A 119 6.95 -4.03 5.20
N LEU A 120 5.74 -3.76 5.71
CA LEU A 120 4.61 -3.33 4.89
C LEU A 120 4.89 -2.02 4.15
N ALA A 121 5.54 -1.06 4.81
CA ALA A 121 5.92 0.20 4.18
C ALA A 121 6.93 -0.04 3.04
N GLU A 122 7.89 -0.93 3.23
CA GLU A 122 8.88 -1.27 2.22
C GLU A 122 8.25 -2.03 1.04
N THR A 123 7.41 -3.03 1.30
CA THR A 123 6.67 -3.73 0.25
C THR A 123 5.80 -2.77 -0.57
N ARG A 124 5.18 -1.78 0.07
CA ARG A 124 4.41 -0.74 -0.63
C ARG A 124 5.29 0.11 -1.56
N ARG A 125 6.50 0.49 -1.13
CA ARG A 125 7.45 1.21 -1.99
C ARG A 125 7.85 0.37 -3.20
N GLN A 126 8.22 -0.89 -2.98
CA GLN A 126 8.60 -1.81 -4.05
C GLN A 126 7.45 -2.05 -5.03
N LEU A 127 6.22 -2.19 -4.53
CA LEU A 127 5.03 -2.31 -5.36
C LEU A 127 4.80 -1.06 -6.21
N GLN A 128 5.01 0.13 -5.66
CA GLN A 128 4.90 1.38 -6.42
C GLN A 128 5.95 1.45 -7.53
N ILE A 129 7.21 1.14 -7.22
CA ILE A 129 8.29 1.09 -8.21
C ILE A 129 7.96 0.09 -9.33
N SER A 130 7.46 -1.09 -8.97
CA SER A 130 7.05 -2.12 -9.93
C SER A 130 5.90 -1.64 -10.83
N ARG A 131 4.91 -0.94 -10.27
CA ARG A 131 3.81 -0.34 -11.05
C ARG A 131 4.30 0.73 -12.01
N ASP A 132 5.20 1.60 -11.57
CA ASP A 132 5.76 2.65 -12.43
C ASP A 132 6.58 2.05 -13.59
N ILE A 133 7.31 0.96 -13.33
CA ILE A 133 8.03 0.20 -14.35
C ILE A 133 7.05 -0.47 -15.33
N ALA A 134 6.00 -1.11 -14.84
CA ALA A 134 4.99 -1.73 -15.68
C ALA A 134 4.29 -0.71 -16.59
N ALA A 135 3.95 0.47 -16.06
CA ALA A 135 3.37 1.56 -16.84
C ALA A 135 4.31 2.05 -17.95
N ARG A 136 5.62 2.17 -17.66
CA ARG A 136 6.65 2.49 -18.67
C ARG A 136 6.70 1.42 -19.77
N TYR A 137 6.78 0.15 -19.42
CA TYR A 137 6.79 -0.92 -20.43
C TYR A 137 5.52 -0.97 -21.27
N GLN A 138 4.36 -0.69 -20.67
CA GLN A 138 3.10 -0.62 -21.41
C GLN A 138 3.12 0.54 -22.42
N HIS A 139 3.65 1.70 -22.02
CA HIS A 139 3.83 2.83 -22.93
C HIS A 139 4.80 2.49 -24.08
N ASP A 140 5.97 1.92 -23.77
CA ASP A 140 6.95 1.53 -24.78
C ASP A 140 6.39 0.49 -25.76
N ALA A 141 5.65 -0.50 -25.25
CA ALA A 141 4.97 -1.50 -26.06
C ALA A 141 3.95 -0.86 -27.02
N SER A 142 3.17 0.12 -26.54
CA SER A 142 2.21 0.84 -27.39
C SER A 142 2.89 1.64 -28.50
N THR A 143 4.00 2.30 -28.17
CA THR A 143 4.81 3.07 -29.13
C THR A 143 5.43 2.15 -30.19
N LEU A 144 6.02 1.03 -29.78
CA LEU A 144 6.59 0.04 -30.70
C LEU A 144 5.51 -0.58 -31.59
N SER A 145 4.33 -0.88 -31.04
CA SER A 145 3.21 -1.39 -31.83
C SER A 145 2.78 -0.41 -32.92
N ALA A 146 2.72 0.88 -32.62
CA ALA A 146 2.40 1.91 -33.62
C ALA A 146 3.47 1.98 -34.73
N VAL A 147 4.75 1.87 -34.36
CA VAL A 147 5.86 1.83 -35.32
C VAL A 147 5.80 0.59 -36.22
N VAL A 148 5.44 -0.57 -35.67
CA VAL A 148 5.28 -1.82 -36.42
C VAL A 148 4.15 -1.70 -37.45
N GLU A 149 3.00 -1.16 -37.06
CA GLU A 149 1.89 -0.96 -38.01
C GLU A 149 2.26 0.03 -39.11
N LEU A 150 2.97 1.13 -38.79
CA LEU A 150 3.50 2.04 -39.81
C LEU A 150 4.44 1.34 -40.80
N HIS A 151 5.37 0.52 -40.30
CA HIS A 151 6.28 -0.23 -41.17
C HIS A 151 5.53 -1.22 -42.05
N LYS A 152 4.52 -1.91 -41.51
CA LYS A 152 3.66 -2.82 -42.25
C LYS A 152 2.95 -2.12 -43.42
N GLU A 153 2.41 -0.92 -43.19
CA GLU A 153 1.83 -0.11 -44.27
C GLU A 153 2.87 0.27 -45.34
N LEU A 154 4.08 0.68 -44.92
CA LEU A 154 5.16 1.01 -45.84
C LEU A 154 5.60 -0.20 -46.68
N TYR A 155 5.73 -1.37 -46.05
CA TYR A 155 6.03 -2.62 -46.75
C TYR A 155 4.96 -2.95 -47.78
N GLN A 156 3.68 -2.84 -47.43
CA GLN A 156 2.59 -3.09 -48.38
C GLN A 156 2.63 -2.13 -49.58
N ARG A 157 2.90 -0.84 -49.34
CA ARG A 157 3.06 0.14 -50.42
C ARG A 157 4.23 -0.19 -51.33
N MET A 158 5.37 -0.59 -50.76
CA MET A 158 6.55 -0.97 -51.52
C MET A 158 6.30 -2.25 -52.34
N GLU A 159 5.67 -3.26 -51.74
CA GLU A 159 5.28 -4.48 -52.44
C GLU A 159 4.36 -4.18 -53.64
N ASN A 160 3.36 -3.31 -53.46
CA ASN A 160 2.48 -2.90 -54.55
C ASN A 160 3.24 -2.17 -55.67
N ARG A 161 4.23 -1.33 -55.34
CA ARG A 161 5.08 -0.65 -56.33
C ARG A 161 5.95 -1.64 -57.10
N VAL A 162 6.51 -2.64 -56.42
CA VAL A 162 7.31 -3.70 -57.05
C VAL A 162 6.44 -4.50 -58.02
N LYS A 163 5.26 -4.95 -57.60
CA LYS A 163 4.30 -5.66 -58.48
C LYS A 163 3.93 -4.84 -59.71
N ALA A 164 3.62 -3.55 -59.55
CA ALA A 164 3.32 -2.67 -60.66
C ALA A 164 4.51 -2.50 -61.63
N ALA A 165 5.74 -2.43 -61.10
CA ALA A 165 6.95 -2.37 -61.92
C ALA A 165 7.17 -3.70 -62.67
N GLU A 166 7.01 -4.85 -62.01
CA GLU A 166 7.11 -6.18 -62.61
C GLU A 166 6.09 -6.34 -63.76
N ASP A 167 4.83 -5.96 -63.54
CA ASP A 167 3.79 -5.96 -64.59
C ASP A 167 4.19 -5.09 -65.78
N SER A 168 4.77 -3.91 -65.53
CA SER A 168 5.22 -3.01 -66.60
C SER A 168 6.36 -3.62 -67.42
N VAL A 169 7.32 -4.27 -66.76
CA VAL A 169 8.46 -4.95 -67.40
C VAL A 169 7.95 -6.11 -68.24
N GLN A 170 7.02 -6.92 -67.74
CA GLN A 170 6.42 -8.03 -68.49
C GLN A 170 5.69 -7.53 -69.75
N ARG A 171 4.92 -6.44 -69.63
CA ARG A 171 4.24 -5.82 -70.78
C ARG A 171 5.22 -5.31 -71.83
N LEU A 172 6.23 -4.55 -71.42
CA LEU A 172 7.27 -4.03 -72.32
C LEU A 172 8.04 -5.16 -73.00
N THR A 173 8.39 -6.20 -72.26
CA THR A 173 9.08 -7.39 -72.81
C THR A 173 8.22 -8.08 -73.87
N SER A 174 6.91 -8.18 -73.64
CA SER A 174 5.95 -8.75 -74.60
C SER A 174 5.73 -7.87 -75.84
N GLN A 175 5.77 -6.54 -75.69
CA GLN A 175 5.70 -5.61 -76.83
C GLN A 175 6.96 -5.71 -77.67
N LEU A 176 8.12 -5.68 -77.03
CA LEU A 176 9.42 -5.77 -77.69
C LEU A 176 9.61 -7.10 -78.42
N SER A 177 9.11 -8.22 -77.89
CA SER A 177 9.12 -9.50 -78.62
C SER A 177 8.25 -9.44 -79.88
N ARG A 178 7.04 -8.88 -79.80
CA ARG A 178 6.15 -8.68 -80.96
C ARG A 178 6.78 -7.77 -82.01
N GLU A 179 7.32 -6.63 -81.61
CA GLU A 179 7.97 -5.68 -82.52
C GLU A 179 9.19 -6.30 -83.20
N ARG A 180 9.99 -7.10 -82.48
CA ARG A 180 11.10 -7.86 -83.06
C ARG A 180 10.63 -8.83 -84.14
N GLU A 181 9.55 -9.57 -83.90
CA GLU A 181 8.99 -10.49 -84.91
C GLU A 181 8.44 -9.75 -86.14
N VAL A 182 7.74 -8.62 -85.94
CA VAL A 182 7.26 -7.77 -87.04
C VAL A 182 8.43 -7.21 -87.85
N PHE A 183 9.46 -6.68 -87.19
CA PHE A 183 10.65 -6.17 -87.86
C PHE A 183 11.38 -7.26 -88.66
N LYS A 184 11.57 -8.44 -88.06
CA LYS A 184 12.16 -9.61 -88.72
C LYS A 184 11.34 -10.04 -89.95
N ALA A 185 10.01 -10.05 -89.86
CA ALA A 185 9.13 -10.34 -90.99
C ALA A 185 9.25 -9.27 -92.09
N ALA A 186 9.30 -7.99 -91.74
CA ALA A 186 9.48 -6.90 -92.71
C ALA A 186 10.83 -6.97 -93.44
N VAL A 187 11.92 -7.26 -92.71
CA VAL A 187 13.26 -7.43 -93.29
C VAL A 187 13.30 -8.63 -94.25
N THR A 188 12.70 -9.76 -93.88
CA THR A 188 12.65 -10.95 -94.75
C THR A 188 11.79 -10.68 -96.01
N ALA A 189 10.66 -10.00 -95.87
CA ALA A 189 9.81 -9.61 -97.00
C ALA A 189 10.53 -8.64 -97.96
N ASN A 190 11.17 -7.59 -97.43
CA ASN A 190 11.96 -6.64 -98.22
C ASN A 190 13.13 -7.31 -98.95
N THR A 191 13.83 -8.22 -98.26
CA THR A 191 14.92 -9.01 -98.86
C THR A 191 14.39 -9.88 -100.01
N ALA A 192 13.24 -10.53 -99.84
CA ALA A 192 12.60 -11.32 -100.89
C ALA A 192 12.16 -10.45 -102.08
N GLN A 193 11.58 -9.27 -101.84
CA GLN A 193 11.21 -8.31 -102.88
C GLN A 193 12.44 -7.84 -103.66
N SER A 194 13.51 -7.45 -102.97
CA SER A 194 14.77 -7.02 -103.60
C SER A 194 15.37 -8.12 -104.48
N ARG A 195 15.37 -9.38 -104.03
CA ARG A 195 15.78 -10.53 -104.86
C ARG A 195 14.89 -10.70 -106.10
N ARG A 196 13.57 -10.56 -105.97
CA ARG A 196 12.64 -10.62 -107.12
C ARG A 196 12.92 -9.51 -108.12
N LEU A 197 13.13 -8.27 -107.66
CA LEU A 197 13.49 -7.15 -108.52
C LEU A 197 14.83 -7.39 -109.23
N GLN A 198 15.84 -7.90 -108.53
CA GLN A 198 17.14 -8.24 -109.12
C GLN A 198 17.03 -9.30 -110.22
N ILE A 199 16.17 -10.32 -110.04
CA ILE A 199 15.89 -11.33 -111.07
C ILE A 199 15.11 -10.71 -112.23
N SER A 200 14.08 -9.90 -111.95
CA SER A 200 13.25 -9.22 -112.96
C SER A 200 14.07 -8.29 -113.85
N CYS A 201 14.96 -7.48 -113.27
CA CYS A 201 15.86 -6.60 -114.02
C CYS A 201 16.95 -7.36 -114.81
N ARG A 202 17.28 -8.61 -114.43
CA ARG A 202 18.19 -9.48 -115.19
C ARG A 202 17.51 -10.21 -116.37
N LEU A 203 16.19 -10.39 -116.34
CA LEU A 203 15.43 -11.08 -117.39
C LEU A 203 15.36 -10.36 -118.76
N PRO A 204 15.31 -9.02 -118.89
CA PRO A 204 15.33 -8.38 -120.21
C PRO A 204 16.69 -8.51 -120.92
N VAL A 205 17.81 -8.64 -120.18
CA VAL A 205 19.15 -8.77 -120.78
C VAL A 205 19.37 -10.16 -121.42
N ARG A 206 18.78 -11.22 -120.86
CA ARG A 206 18.92 -12.58 -121.41
C ARG A 206 17.96 -12.91 -122.55
N ARG A 207 16.86 -12.18 -122.74
CA ARG A 207 15.96 -12.39 -123.91
C ARG A 207 16.46 -11.71 -125.19
N MET A 208 17.41 -10.78 -125.12
CA MET A 208 18.01 -10.16 -126.33
C MET A 208 19.18 -10.94 -126.94
N PHE A 209 19.70 -11.97 -126.26
CA PHE A 209 20.75 -12.86 -126.78
C PHE A 209 20.26 -14.31 -126.85
N ARG A 210 19.35 -14.61 -127.80
CA ARG A 210 19.21 -15.97 -128.34
C ARG A 210 19.79 -15.97 -129.76
N PRO A 211 20.84 -16.75 -130.07
CA PRO A 211 21.24 -16.97 -131.45
C PRO A 211 20.10 -17.69 -132.19
N ARG A 212 19.73 -17.19 -133.36
CA ARG A 212 18.81 -17.87 -134.28
C ARG A 212 19.40 -19.23 -134.70
N PRO A 213 18.58 -20.30 -134.81
CA PRO A 213 19.02 -21.52 -135.45
C PRO A 213 19.08 -21.28 -136.97
N THR A 214 20.27 -21.38 -137.56
CA THR A 214 20.42 -21.52 -139.01
C THR A 214 20.17 -22.97 -139.39
N SER A 215 19.10 -23.19 -140.14
CA SER A 215 18.76 -24.45 -140.78
C SER A 215 19.79 -24.83 -141.84
N VAL A 216 20.14 -26.11 -141.85
CA VAL A 216 21.02 -26.80 -142.81
C VAL A 216 20.34 -26.94 -144.18
N VAL A 217 21.05 -26.58 -145.25
CA VAL A 217 20.97 -27.13 -146.63
C VAL A 217 22.37 -26.92 -147.21
N GLY A 218 23.24 -27.90 -147.46
CA GLY A 218 23.04 -29.10 -148.25
C GLY A 218 23.36 -28.79 -149.72
N MET A 219 24.62 -28.88 -150.15
CA MET A 219 24.92 -29.28 -151.55
C MET A 219 26.36 -29.76 -151.74
N LYS A 220 26.43 -30.87 -152.47
CA LYS A 220 27.55 -31.73 -152.87
C LYS A 220 28.58 -30.99 -153.74
N THR A 221 29.84 -31.43 -153.67
CA THR A 221 30.65 -32.01 -154.77
C THR A 221 31.92 -32.61 -154.14
N SER A 222 32.17 -33.93 -154.25
CA SER A 222 33.06 -34.55 -155.27
C SER A 222 34.51 -34.04 -155.16
N LYS A 223 35.61 -34.79 -155.09
CA LYS A 223 35.96 -36.22 -155.16
C LYS A 223 37.52 -36.24 -155.09
N SER A 224 38.12 -37.33 -154.60
CA SER A 224 39.49 -37.84 -154.94
C SER A 224 40.70 -36.98 -154.52
N VAL A 225 41.80 -37.50 -153.93
CA VAL A 225 42.42 -38.83 -153.86
C VAL A 225 42.96 -39.06 -152.44
#